data_AF-A0A2I4CR36-F1
#
_entry.id   AF-A0A2I4CR36-F1
#
_cell.length_a   1.000
_cell.length_b   1.000
_cell.length_c   1.000
_cell.angle_alpha   90.00
_cell.angle_beta   90.00
_cell.angle_gamma   90.00
#
_symmetry.space_group_name_H-M   'P 1'
#
loop_
_entity.id
_entity.type
_entity.pdbx_description
1 polymer ?
#
loop_
_entity_poly.entity_id
_entity_poly.type
_entity_poly.pdbx_seq_one_letter_code
_entity_poly.pdbx_strand_id
1 'polypeptide(L)'
;MSSDEKEDCECATPQAEASPDRGPDRENEEPDAENPEASRMKRAAAKHLIERYYHQLTEGCGSESCSNSWCASSVGFSRMDNNAAAVKALELYKLNAKLCDPHPSKKGTASAYLESSACSNRKMNHAVRDNFKDVNYLTEEKVYEILDICGEKEDYSPLIRVIGRVFSSSEGLVQSFRRCKPHTKEELKSLQVKDEDKDEDEKEAAACSATAMDEDSPTSSSSSRLGEGSSGENDVQKLAPDEVSVDIEAVRRVYERLLSNEKIEAAFLNALVYLSPNVECDLAYHNVYSRDPNYLNLFVIVMENSNLHSPEYLEIALPQFCKAMSKLPLAAQARLARLWSHYSAEQIRRMMETFQQLTTFKVISNEFSSRNLVNDDDAVVAATKCLKIVYYANVLGGDLDVENNEDDDDEPIPESSELTLQELLGEERRNKKGPRVDPLETELGIRTNDCRRPLIPFEEFINEPLNEVLEMDKDYTFFKVETENKFSFMTCPFILNAVTKNLGLYYDNRIRMYSERRITVLYSLVQGQQLNPYLRLKVRRDHIIDDALVRLEMIAMENPADLKKQLYVEFEGEQGVDEGGVSKEFFQLVVEEIFNPDIGMFTYDERTRMFWFNSSSFENEG
;
A
#
# COMPACT_ATOMS: atom_id res chain seq x y z
N MET A 1 -43.21 58.08 -2.71
CA MET A 1 -43.83 56.87 -3.26
C MET A 1 -42.67 56.02 -3.74
N SER A 2 -41.93 55.36 -2.84
CA SER A 2 -42.25 54.07 -2.17
C SER A 2 -42.43 52.97 -3.24
N SER A 3 -41.80 51.80 -3.20
CA SER A 3 -41.20 50.99 -2.10
C SER A 3 -40.37 49.89 -2.80
N ASP A 4 -39.14 49.56 -2.36
CA ASP A 4 -38.80 48.51 -1.39
C ASP A 4 -39.54 47.17 -1.58
N GLU A 5 -38.83 46.16 -2.13
CA GLU A 5 -39.08 44.75 -1.83
C GLU A 5 -37.73 44.07 -1.53
N LYS A 6 -37.54 43.79 -0.24
CA LYS A 6 -36.58 42.84 0.33
C LYS A 6 -37.15 41.44 0.14
N GLU A 7 -36.34 40.48 -0.28
CA GLU A 7 -36.62 39.06 -0.06
C GLU A 7 -35.72 38.57 1.09
N ASP A 8 -36.34 38.42 2.26
CA ASP A 8 -35.79 37.80 3.45
C ASP A 8 -35.78 36.27 3.28
N CYS A 9 -34.62 35.63 3.47
CA CYS A 9 -34.47 34.18 3.53
C CYS A 9 -34.51 33.75 5.00
N GLU A 10 -35.71 33.44 5.52
CA GLU A 10 -35.89 32.92 6.89
C GLU A 10 -35.50 31.45 6.98
N CYS A 11 -34.48 31.17 7.79
CA CYS A 11 -34.03 29.84 8.19
C CYS A 11 -34.88 29.37 9.38
N ALA A 12 -35.79 28.41 9.19
CA ALA A 12 -36.64 27.88 10.24
C ALA A 12 -35.94 26.76 11.05
N THR A 13 -35.78 26.99 12.35
CA THR A 13 -35.44 25.97 13.38
C THR A 13 -36.69 25.25 13.89
N PRO A 14 -36.71 23.92 14.10
CA PRO A 14 -37.82 23.28 14.79
C PRO A 14 -37.64 23.35 16.32
N GLN A 15 -38.67 23.87 16.99
CA GLN A 15 -38.81 23.91 18.44
C GLN A 15 -39.14 22.52 19.01
N ALA A 16 -38.56 22.20 20.17
CA ALA A 16 -38.88 21.03 20.97
C ALA A 16 -40.04 21.34 21.92
N GLU A 17 -41.10 20.54 21.88
CA GLU A 17 -42.14 20.50 22.92
C GLU A 17 -41.97 19.22 23.74
N ALA A 18 -41.89 19.40 25.07
CA ALA A 18 -41.87 18.34 26.07
C ALA A 18 -43.25 18.23 26.73
N SER A 19 -43.72 16.99 26.96
CA SER A 19 -44.66 16.65 28.04
C SER A 19 -44.66 15.13 28.33
N PRO A 20 -45.03 14.71 29.55
CA PRO A 20 -44.54 13.48 30.20
C PRO A 20 -45.59 12.37 30.36
N ASP A 21 -45.17 11.12 30.59
CA ASP A 21 -45.39 10.34 31.84
C ASP A 21 -45.04 8.84 31.64
N ARG A 22 -44.61 8.19 32.73
CA ARG A 22 -43.98 6.86 32.81
C ARG A 22 -44.97 5.68 32.85
N GLY A 23 -44.51 4.53 32.35
CA GLY A 23 -44.95 3.17 32.74
C GLY A 23 -44.02 2.09 32.14
N PRO A 24 -43.63 1.03 32.89
CA PRO A 24 -42.43 0.22 32.57
C PRO A 24 -42.72 -1.04 31.73
N ASP A 25 -41.64 -1.72 31.36
CA ASP A 25 -41.53 -3.10 30.84
C ASP A 25 -41.53 -3.32 29.32
N ARG A 26 -40.33 -3.48 28.75
CA ARG A 26 -39.78 -4.78 28.29
C ARG A 26 -38.51 -4.57 27.47
N GLU A 27 -37.42 -5.17 27.92
CA GLU A 27 -36.20 -5.36 27.15
C GLU A 27 -36.54 -6.12 25.86
N ASN A 28 -36.36 -5.45 24.72
CA ASN A 28 -36.24 -6.10 23.43
C ASN A 28 -34.82 -5.82 22.95
N GLU A 29 -33.96 -6.83 23.07
CA GLU A 29 -32.74 -6.94 22.28
C GLU A 29 -33.17 -7.03 20.80
N GLU A 30 -32.88 -6.00 20.01
CA GLU A 30 -32.92 -6.12 18.55
C GLU A 30 -31.72 -6.97 18.09
N PRO A 31 -31.91 -7.92 17.16
CA PRO A 31 -30.81 -8.75 16.71
C PRO A 31 -29.93 -7.95 15.75
N ASP A 32 -28.61 -8.01 15.96
CA ASP A 32 -27.59 -7.56 15.02
C ASP A 32 -27.98 -7.96 13.59
N ALA A 33 -28.12 -6.97 12.71
CA ALA A 33 -28.34 -7.20 11.29
C ALA A 33 -27.07 -7.80 10.68
N GLU A 34 -26.93 -9.13 10.77
CA GLU A 34 -25.85 -9.86 10.09
C GLU A 34 -25.92 -9.60 8.58
N ASN A 35 -24.80 -9.15 8.02
CA ASN A 35 -24.61 -9.00 6.58
C ASN A 35 -24.98 -10.32 5.86
N PRO A 36 -26.02 -10.35 5.00
CA PRO A 36 -26.52 -11.57 4.38
C PRO A 36 -25.49 -12.23 3.45
N GLU A 37 -24.55 -11.46 2.91
CA GLU A 37 -23.48 -11.97 2.06
C GLU A 37 -22.39 -12.68 2.87
N ALA A 38 -22.02 -12.11 4.03
CA ALA A 38 -21.10 -12.75 4.98
C ALA A 38 -21.68 -14.05 5.57
N SER A 39 -22.99 -14.07 5.88
CA SER A 39 -23.69 -15.29 6.37
C SER A 39 -23.74 -16.37 5.29
N ARG A 40 -23.91 -15.99 4.02
CA ARG A 40 -23.90 -16.93 2.88
C ARG A 40 -22.51 -17.51 2.64
N MET A 41 -21.46 -16.70 2.72
CA MET A 41 -20.07 -17.14 2.57
C MET A 41 -19.64 -18.08 3.71
N LYS A 42 -20.01 -17.78 4.97
CA LYS A 42 -19.74 -18.65 6.12
C LYS A 42 -20.41 -20.03 5.98
N ARG A 43 -21.65 -20.10 5.47
CA ARG A 43 -22.35 -21.38 5.20
C ARG A 43 -21.70 -22.18 4.08
N ALA A 44 -21.19 -21.52 3.04
CA ALA A 44 -20.49 -22.19 1.94
C ALA A 44 -19.16 -22.81 2.40
N ALA A 45 -18.39 -22.07 3.21
CA ALA A 45 -17.15 -22.56 3.80
C ALA A 45 -17.38 -23.75 4.76
N ALA A 46 -18.41 -23.66 5.61
CA ALA A 46 -18.80 -24.74 6.51
C ALA A 46 -19.18 -26.02 5.72
N LYS A 47 -19.96 -25.87 4.65
CA LYS A 47 -20.36 -26.99 3.78
C LYS A 47 -19.15 -27.69 3.18
N HIS A 48 -18.21 -26.93 2.62
CA HIS A 48 -17.01 -27.49 2.00
C HIS A 48 -16.11 -28.21 3.02
N LEU A 49 -16.03 -27.71 4.26
CA LEU A 49 -15.25 -28.37 5.32
C LEU A 49 -15.89 -29.69 5.77
N ILE A 50 -17.22 -29.73 5.91
CA ILE A 50 -17.97 -30.96 6.23
C ILE A 50 -17.80 -32.00 5.12
N GLU A 51 -17.84 -31.59 3.85
CA GLU A 51 -17.58 -32.47 2.71
C GLU A 51 -16.17 -33.07 2.78
N ARG A 52 -15.14 -32.30 3.15
CA ARG A 52 -13.78 -32.82 3.33
C ARG A 52 -13.69 -33.86 4.46
N TYR A 53 -14.33 -33.63 5.61
CA TYR A 53 -14.39 -34.66 6.66
C TYR A 53 -15.11 -35.93 6.20
N TYR A 54 -16.19 -35.78 5.44
CA TYR A 54 -16.92 -36.91 4.87
C TYR A 54 -16.02 -37.73 3.91
N HIS A 55 -15.29 -37.06 3.03
CA HIS A 55 -14.35 -37.66 2.10
C HIS A 55 -13.16 -38.33 2.81
N GLN A 56 -12.67 -37.75 3.91
CA GLN A 56 -11.62 -38.35 4.74
C GLN A 56 -12.08 -39.67 5.42
N LEU A 57 -13.35 -39.74 5.82
CA LEU A 57 -13.94 -40.92 6.46
C LEU A 57 -14.34 -42.02 5.46
N THR A 58 -14.64 -41.66 4.21
CA THR A 58 -15.15 -42.60 3.19
C THR A 58 -14.08 -43.04 2.19
N GLU A 59 -13.27 -42.10 1.69
CA GLU A 59 -12.26 -42.33 0.64
C GLU A 59 -10.84 -42.34 1.24
N GLY A 60 -10.58 -41.52 2.26
CA GLY A 60 -9.28 -41.43 2.96
C GLY A 60 -8.22 -40.68 2.15
N CYS A 61 -7.26 -40.04 2.84
CA CYS A 61 -6.30 -39.11 2.24
C CYS A 61 -5.29 -39.71 1.23
N GLY A 62 -5.32 -41.01 0.99
CA GLY A 62 -4.47 -41.67 -0.01
C GLY A 62 -2.99 -41.85 0.39
N SER A 63 -2.60 -41.49 1.61
CA SER A 63 -1.26 -41.76 2.14
C SER A 63 -1.14 -43.16 2.76
N GLU A 64 -0.08 -43.89 2.41
CA GLU A 64 0.17 -45.26 2.90
C GLU A 64 0.54 -45.32 4.40
N SER A 65 0.95 -44.19 4.98
CA SER A 65 1.34 -44.06 6.39
C SER A 65 0.52 -42.97 7.10
N CYS A 66 -0.80 -42.97 6.92
CA CYS A 66 -1.67 -42.00 7.60
C CYS A 66 -1.74 -42.26 9.12
N SER A 67 -1.37 -41.26 9.92
CA SER A 67 -1.40 -41.30 11.39
C SER A 67 -2.73 -40.84 12.00
N ASN A 68 -3.68 -40.40 11.17
CA ASN A 68 -4.96 -39.88 11.65
C ASN A 68 -5.94 -41.02 11.93
N SER A 69 -6.40 -41.12 13.17
CA SER A 69 -7.38 -42.13 13.62
C SER A 69 -8.72 -42.04 12.91
N TRP A 70 -9.07 -40.89 12.33
CA TRP A 70 -10.35 -40.64 11.66
C TRP A 70 -10.18 -40.52 10.14
N CYS A 71 -9.30 -41.34 9.57
CA CYS A 71 -9.07 -41.41 8.14
C CYS A 71 -9.15 -42.84 7.64
N ALA A 72 -9.86 -43.06 6.52
CA ALA A 72 -9.98 -44.38 5.91
C ALA A 72 -8.66 -44.96 5.38
N SER A 73 -7.62 -44.13 5.25
CA SER A 73 -6.26 -44.57 4.88
C SER A 73 -5.40 -44.98 6.08
N SER A 74 -5.90 -44.87 7.32
CA SER A 74 -5.15 -45.29 8.51
C SER A 74 -5.34 -46.78 8.81
N VAL A 75 -4.27 -47.41 9.30
CA VAL A 75 -4.17 -48.87 9.49
C VAL A 75 -5.12 -49.44 10.56
N GLY A 76 -5.77 -48.56 11.34
CA GLY A 76 -6.69 -48.92 12.43
C GLY A 76 -8.14 -48.46 12.24
N PHE A 77 -8.53 -47.93 11.06
CA PHE A 77 -9.87 -47.38 10.86
C PHE A 77 -10.89 -48.43 10.40
N SER A 78 -11.98 -48.58 11.14
CA SER A 78 -13.13 -49.40 10.74
C SER A 78 -14.02 -48.61 9.77
N ARG A 79 -14.17 -49.10 8.53
CA ARG A 79 -15.10 -48.51 7.55
C ARG A 79 -16.52 -48.48 8.12
N MET A 80 -17.16 -47.32 8.04
CA MET A 80 -18.52 -47.07 8.50
C MET A 80 -19.45 -46.83 7.31
N ASP A 81 -20.77 -46.91 7.53
CA ASP A 81 -21.75 -46.64 6.48
C ASP A 81 -21.79 -45.14 6.12
N ASN A 82 -22.31 -44.82 4.93
CA ASN A 82 -22.34 -43.44 4.41
C ASN A 82 -23.15 -42.46 5.30
N ASN A 83 -24.27 -42.88 5.86
CA ASN A 83 -25.07 -42.06 6.77
C ASN A 83 -24.34 -41.88 8.12
N ALA A 84 -23.70 -42.93 8.63
CA ALA A 84 -22.85 -42.85 9.82
C ALA A 84 -21.64 -41.93 9.61
N ALA A 85 -21.02 -41.97 8.42
CA ALA A 85 -19.91 -41.08 8.04
C ALA A 85 -20.36 -39.61 7.94
N ALA A 86 -21.57 -39.34 7.43
CA ALA A 86 -22.12 -37.99 7.36
C ALA A 86 -22.40 -37.40 8.75
N VAL A 87 -22.97 -38.20 9.66
CA VAL A 87 -23.18 -37.78 11.06
C VAL A 87 -21.84 -37.55 11.75
N LYS A 88 -20.85 -38.44 11.54
CA LYS A 88 -19.52 -38.28 12.12
C LYS A 88 -18.76 -37.08 11.55
N ALA A 89 -18.92 -36.75 10.27
CA ALA A 89 -18.34 -35.56 9.66
C ALA A 89 -18.88 -34.26 10.28
N LEU A 90 -20.17 -34.21 10.63
CA LEU A 90 -20.77 -33.10 11.35
C LEU A 90 -20.25 -32.98 12.78
N GLU A 91 -20.02 -34.09 13.47
CA GLU A 91 -19.40 -34.10 14.81
C GLU A 91 -17.94 -33.63 14.77
N LEU A 92 -17.15 -34.10 13.80
CA LEU A 92 -15.74 -33.70 13.64
C LEU A 92 -15.61 -32.22 13.26
N TYR A 93 -16.55 -31.69 12.47
CA TYR A 93 -16.67 -30.26 12.19
C TYR A 93 -16.95 -29.46 13.47
N LYS A 94 -17.90 -29.90 14.31
CA LYS A 94 -18.21 -29.24 15.60
C LYS A 94 -17.03 -29.26 16.58
N LEU A 95 -16.18 -30.28 16.50
CA LEU A 95 -15.04 -30.47 17.40
C LEU A 95 -13.71 -29.91 16.84
N ASN A 96 -13.70 -29.29 15.66
CA ASN A 96 -12.50 -28.80 14.96
C ASN A 96 -11.36 -29.84 14.92
N ALA A 97 -11.70 -31.08 14.55
CA ALA A 97 -10.74 -32.18 14.50
C ALA A 97 -9.67 -32.00 13.40
N LYS A 98 -8.54 -32.70 13.50
CA LYS A 98 -7.47 -32.57 12.49
C LYS A 98 -7.88 -33.22 11.16
N LEU A 99 -7.75 -32.46 10.06
CA LEU A 99 -7.89 -32.94 8.67
C LEU A 99 -6.54 -33.39 8.11
N CYS A 100 -6.57 -34.35 7.19
CA CYS A 100 -5.39 -34.82 6.45
C CYS A 100 -5.24 -34.07 5.11
N ASP A 101 -4.02 -33.65 4.77
CA ASP A 101 -3.63 -33.16 3.44
C ASP A 101 -2.79 -34.24 2.71
N PRO A 102 -2.87 -34.41 1.37
CA PRO A 102 -3.75 -33.77 0.39
C PRO A 102 -4.87 -34.70 -0.11
N HIS A 103 -6.13 -34.22 -0.17
CA HIS A 103 -7.26 -34.99 -0.72
C HIS A 103 -7.60 -34.55 -2.16
N PRO A 104 -7.73 -35.45 -3.15
CA PRO A 104 -8.04 -35.09 -4.53
C PRO A 104 -9.48 -34.59 -4.65
N SER A 105 -9.64 -33.32 -5.00
CA SER A 105 -10.95 -32.72 -5.25
C SER A 105 -11.55 -33.26 -6.55
N LYS A 106 -12.78 -33.80 -6.49
CA LYS A 106 -13.50 -34.35 -7.66
C LYS A 106 -13.71 -33.29 -8.75
N LYS A 107 -13.24 -33.62 -9.96
CA LYS A 107 -13.56 -32.92 -11.21
C LYS A 107 -15.07 -32.91 -11.47
N GLY A 108 -15.60 -31.73 -11.77
CA GLY A 108 -16.95 -31.55 -12.29
C GLY A 108 -17.10 -32.18 -13.69
N THR A 109 -18.25 -32.84 -13.86
CA THR A 109 -18.80 -33.40 -15.09
C THR A 109 -18.81 -32.42 -16.27
N ALA A 110 -18.08 -32.75 -17.32
CA ALA A 110 -18.34 -32.25 -18.68
C ALA A 110 -18.69 -33.44 -19.58
N SER A 111 -19.75 -33.22 -20.37
CA SER A 111 -20.53 -34.15 -21.16
C SER A 111 -19.74 -35.18 -21.97
N ALA A 112 -20.22 -36.42 -21.91
CA ALA A 112 -19.86 -37.49 -22.82
C ALA A 112 -20.49 -37.24 -24.20
N TYR A 113 -19.66 -37.08 -25.22
CA TYR A 113 -20.01 -37.49 -26.58
C TYR A 113 -19.14 -38.67 -26.96
N LEU A 114 -19.81 -39.82 -27.14
CA LEU A 114 -19.30 -41.03 -27.73
C LEU A 114 -19.06 -40.79 -29.22
N GLU A 115 -17.83 -41.00 -29.69
CA GLU A 115 -17.63 -41.62 -31.01
C GLU A 115 -16.66 -42.79 -30.88
N SER A 116 -17.17 -43.93 -31.34
CA SER A 116 -16.52 -45.22 -31.41
C SER A 116 -15.78 -45.34 -32.75
N SER A 117 -14.52 -45.74 -32.72
CA SER A 117 -13.97 -46.55 -33.81
C SER A 117 -12.83 -47.44 -33.33
N ALA A 118 -13.01 -48.74 -33.57
CA ALA A 118 -12.16 -49.81 -33.15
C ALA A 118 -10.84 -49.94 -33.96
N CYS A 119 -9.90 -50.63 -33.32
CA CYS A 119 -8.92 -51.55 -33.90
C CYS A 119 -7.73 -50.98 -34.69
N SER A 120 -6.52 -51.07 -34.13
CA SER A 120 -5.52 -52.08 -34.57
C SER A 120 -4.19 -51.91 -33.83
N ASN A 121 -3.72 -53.01 -33.24
CA ASN A 121 -2.35 -53.18 -32.78
C ASN A 121 -1.38 -52.98 -33.95
N ARG A 122 -0.57 -51.92 -33.91
CA ARG A 122 0.75 -51.89 -34.55
C ARG A 122 1.75 -51.17 -33.66
N LYS A 123 2.68 -51.96 -33.11
CA LYS A 123 3.99 -51.48 -32.65
C LYS A 123 4.67 -50.78 -33.82
N MET A 124 5.00 -49.49 -33.68
CA MET A 124 6.20 -48.88 -34.27
C MET A 124 6.53 -47.57 -33.55
N ASN A 125 7.74 -47.55 -33.00
CA ASN A 125 8.72 -46.47 -32.84
C ASN A 125 8.27 -45.13 -32.21
N HIS A 126 8.90 -44.85 -31.07
CA HIS A 126 8.91 -43.59 -30.34
C HIS A 126 9.18 -42.38 -31.24
N ALA A 127 8.14 -41.57 -31.45
CA ALA A 127 8.29 -40.13 -31.62
C ALA A 127 8.05 -39.49 -30.24
N VAL A 128 8.99 -38.68 -29.77
CA VAL A 128 8.87 -37.94 -28.51
C VAL A 128 7.67 -37.00 -28.66
N ARG A 129 6.57 -37.30 -27.95
CA ARG A 129 5.52 -36.32 -27.68
C ARG A 129 6.05 -35.43 -26.57
N ASP A 130 6.60 -34.27 -26.92
CA ASP A 130 7.01 -33.22 -25.98
C ASP A 130 5.79 -32.68 -25.23
N ASN A 131 5.31 -33.42 -24.25
CA ASN A 131 4.29 -32.98 -23.33
C ASN A 131 5.03 -32.34 -22.15
N PHE A 132 5.24 -31.01 -22.19
CA PHE A 132 5.73 -30.19 -21.07
C PHE A 132 4.74 -30.15 -19.88
N LYS A 133 4.08 -31.28 -19.59
CA LYS A 133 3.06 -31.41 -18.55
C LYS A 133 3.64 -31.39 -17.14
N ASP A 134 4.95 -31.53 -16.99
CA ASP A 134 5.61 -31.58 -15.69
C ASP A 134 6.31 -30.27 -15.32
N VAL A 135 6.24 -29.24 -16.18
CA VAL A 135 6.80 -27.91 -15.88
C VAL A 135 5.84 -27.14 -14.96
N ASN A 136 6.29 -26.93 -13.72
CA ASN A 136 5.54 -26.23 -12.67
C ASN A 136 6.12 -24.85 -12.30
N TYR A 137 7.34 -24.55 -12.73
CA TYR A 137 8.00 -23.25 -12.58
C TYR A 137 8.82 -22.94 -13.84
N LEU A 138 9.11 -21.66 -14.07
CA LEU A 138 9.85 -21.20 -15.24
C LEU A 138 11.27 -20.76 -14.89
N THR A 139 12.21 -21.07 -15.77
CA THR A 139 13.58 -20.57 -15.79
C THR A 139 13.88 -20.03 -17.19
N GLU A 140 14.85 -19.13 -17.31
CA GLU A 140 15.23 -18.54 -18.61
C GLU A 140 15.53 -19.62 -19.65
N GLU A 141 16.36 -20.60 -19.28
CA GLU A 141 16.75 -21.74 -20.13
C GLU A 141 15.54 -22.54 -20.61
N LYS A 142 14.58 -22.85 -19.72
CA LYS A 142 13.39 -23.63 -20.07
C LYS A 142 12.44 -22.86 -20.98
N VAL A 143 12.34 -21.55 -20.82
CA VAL A 143 11.54 -20.72 -21.72
C VAL A 143 12.16 -20.69 -23.12
N TYR A 144 13.49 -20.58 -23.22
CA TYR A 144 14.19 -20.57 -24.50
C TYR A 144 14.11 -21.93 -25.20
N GLU A 145 14.27 -23.03 -24.48
CA GLU A 145 14.08 -24.38 -25.02
C GLU A 145 12.67 -24.57 -25.61
N ILE A 146 11.63 -24.10 -24.91
CA ILE A 146 10.25 -24.19 -25.40
C ILE A 146 10.04 -23.25 -26.60
N LEU A 147 10.63 -22.05 -26.59
CA LEU A 147 10.53 -21.10 -27.70
C LEU A 147 11.19 -21.64 -28.97
N ASP A 148 12.36 -22.26 -28.87
CA ASP A 148 13.07 -22.85 -30.01
C ASP A 148 12.23 -23.98 -30.62
N ILE A 149 11.68 -24.87 -29.78
CA ILE A 149 10.81 -25.97 -30.22
C ILE A 149 9.50 -25.46 -30.84
N CYS A 150 8.94 -24.38 -30.32
CA CYS A 150 7.75 -23.73 -30.87
C CYS A 150 8.04 -22.99 -32.17
N GLY A 151 9.22 -22.37 -32.30
CA GLY A 151 9.69 -21.71 -33.52
C GLY A 151 9.89 -22.69 -34.67
N GLU A 152 10.45 -23.87 -34.39
CA GLU A 152 10.62 -24.94 -35.39
C GLU A 152 9.28 -25.48 -35.92
N LYS A 153 8.22 -25.46 -35.11
CA LYS A 153 6.91 -26.05 -35.42
C LYS A 153 5.84 -25.03 -35.82
N GLU A 154 6.13 -23.73 -35.72
CA GLU A 154 5.17 -22.60 -35.81
C GLU A 154 3.92 -22.73 -34.90
N ASP A 155 3.97 -23.61 -33.90
CA ASP A 155 2.88 -23.86 -32.96
C ASP A 155 3.28 -23.46 -31.54
N TYR A 156 2.74 -22.32 -31.09
CA TYR A 156 2.96 -21.77 -29.75
C TYR A 156 1.98 -22.32 -28.69
N SER A 157 1.10 -23.26 -29.06
CA SER A 157 0.14 -23.88 -28.12
C SER A 157 0.79 -24.53 -26.89
N PRO A 158 1.96 -25.21 -26.98
CA PRO A 158 2.65 -25.75 -25.81
C PRO A 158 3.08 -24.66 -24.83
N LEU A 159 3.67 -23.58 -25.35
CA LEU A 159 4.14 -22.44 -24.55
C LEU A 159 2.98 -21.72 -23.86
N ILE A 160 1.88 -21.47 -24.58
CA ILE A 160 0.65 -20.87 -24.04
C ILE A 160 0.10 -21.69 -22.87
N ARG A 161 0.11 -23.02 -22.97
CA ARG A 161 -0.35 -23.92 -21.89
C ARG A 161 0.56 -23.88 -20.67
N VAL A 162 1.88 -23.82 -20.86
CA VAL A 162 2.85 -23.74 -19.75
C VAL A 162 2.74 -22.39 -19.06
N ILE A 163 2.73 -21.29 -19.82
CA ILE A 163 2.54 -19.93 -19.28
C ILE A 163 1.22 -19.85 -18.52
N GLY A 164 0.11 -20.26 -19.15
CA GLY A 164 -1.20 -20.25 -18.52
C GLY A 164 -1.24 -21.06 -17.21
N ARG A 165 -0.50 -22.17 -17.11
CA ARG A 165 -0.42 -22.95 -15.87
C ARG A 165 0.43 -22.27 -14.79
N VAL A 166 1.64 -21.85 -15.13
CA VAL A 166 2.59 -21.28 -14.16
C VAL A 166 2.12 -19.92 -13.68
N PHE A 167 1.68 -19.05 -14.59
CA PHE A 167 1.20 -17.71 -14.24
C PHE A 167 -0.19 -17.71 -13.57
N SER A 168 -0.98 -18.78 -13.67
CA SER A 168 -2.23 -18.90 -12.90
C SER A 168 -2.03 -19.46 -11.49
N SER A 169 -0.82 -19.90 -11.14
CA SER A 169 -0.49 -20.50 -9.84
C SER A 169 0.46 -19.60 -9.05
N SER A 170 0.06 -19.23 -7.83
CA SER A 170 0.92 -18.44 -6.93
C SER A 170 2.23 -19.17 -6.64
N GLU A 171 2.16 -20.46 -6.27
CA GLU A 171 3.34 -21.29 -6.01
C GLU A 171 4.30 -21.39 -7.21
N GLY A 172 3.75 -21.52 -8.42
CA GLY A 172 4.53 -21.58 -9.65
C GLY A 172 5.38 -20.31 -9.88
N LEU A 173 4.77 -19.14 -9.68
CA LEU A 173 5.49 -17.86 -9.81
C LEU A 173 6.48 -17.61 -8.68
N VAL A 174 6.16 -17.98 -7.43
CA VAL A 174 7.08 -17.87 -6.29
C VAL A 174 8.40 -18.64 -6.53
N GLN A 175 8.32 -19.77 -7.22
CA GLN A 175 9.47 -20.64 -7.53
C GLN A 175 10.16 -20.30 -8.86
N SER A 176 9.57 -19.44 -9.68
CA SER A 176 10.10 -19.10 -11.01
C SER A 176 11.25 -18.09 -10.95
N PHE A 177 12.18 -18.20 -11.91
CA PHE A 177 13.30 -17.28 -12.15
C PHE A 177 14.20 -17.01 -10.93
N ARG A 178 14.34 -17.99 -10.02
CA ARG A 178 15.24 -17.84 -8.87
C ARG A 178 16.70 -17.82 -9.32
N ARG A 179 17.51 -16.94 -8.72
CA ARG A 179 18.96 -16.89 -8.91
C ARG A 179 19.57 -18.24 -8.52
N CYS A 180 20.24 -18.91 -9.46
CA CYS A 180 21.07 -20.07 -9.13
C CYS A 180 22.27 -19.60 -8.30
N LYS A 181 22.56 -20.27 -7.18
CA LYS A 181 23.80 -20.00 -6.42
C LYS A 181 25.02 -20.19 -7.34
N PRO A 182 26.05 -19.34 -7.29
CA PRO A 182 27.35 -19.74 -7.83
C PRO A 182 27.83 -20.96 -7.03
N HIS A 183 28.23 -22.04 -7.72
CA HIS A 183 28.88 -23.18 -7.08
C HIS A 183 30.01 -22.66 -6.17
N THR A 184 29.97 -23.01 -4.89
CA THR A 184 31.10 -22.78 -3.99
C THR A 184 32.32 -23.50 -4.56
N LYS A 185 33.49 -22.86 -4.49
CA LYS A 185 34.80 -23.37 -4.95
C LYS A 185 35.15 -24.79 -4.48
N GLU A 186 34.42 -25.35 -3.53
CA GLU A 186 34.58 -26.71 -3.01
C GLU A 186 33.93 -27.78 -3.91
N GLU A 187 32.81 -27.48 -4.59
CA GLU A 187 32.17 -28.43 -5.54
C GLU A 187 32.90 -28.48 -6.88
N LEU A 188 33.45 -27.34 -7.34
CA LEU A 188 34.29 -27.26 -8.55
C LEU A 188 35.59 -28.07 -8.42
N LYS A 189 36.12 -28.23 -7.20
CA LYS A 189 37.25 -29.12 -6.94
C LYS A 189 36.87 -30.60 -6.95
N SER A 190 35.63 -30.94 -6.61
CA SER A 190 35.15 -32.33 -6.66
C SER A 190 34.85 -32.83 -8.08
N LEU A 191 34.59 -31.90 -9.01
CA LEU A 191 34.33 -32.19 -10.42
C LEU A 191 35.61 -32.19 -11.29
N GLN A 192 36.69 -31.55 -10.84
CA GLN A 192 37.99 -31.54 -11.54
C GLN A 192 38.91 -32.73 -11.19
N VAL A 193 38.50 -33.65 -10.30
CA VAL A 193 39.32 -34.81 -9.89
C VAL A 193 39.00 -36.09 -10.68
N LYS A 194 38.07 -36.04 -11.65
CA LYS A 194 37.63 -37.26 -12.36
C LYS A 194 37.87 -37.34 -13.86
N ASP A 195 38.35 -36.27 -14.50
CA ASP A 195 38.64 -36.31 -15.93
C ASP A 195 39.97 -35.61 -16.19
N GLU A 196 41.09 -36.33 -16.03
CA GLU A 196 42.38 -36.04 -16.67
C GLU A 196 43.37 -37.18 -16.38
N ASP A 197 43.12 -38.36 -16.96
CA ASP A 197 44.16 -39.35 -17.24
C ASP A 197 44.14 -39.61 -18.74
N LYS A 198 44.95 -38.85 -19.50
CA LYS A 198 45.63 -39.29 -20.73
C LYS A 198 46.46 -38.17 -21.37
N ASP A 199 47.76 -38.47 -21.45
CA ASP A 199 48.69 -38.14 -22.53
C ASP A 199 49.02 -36.65 -22.80
N GLU A 200 50.19 -36.18 -22.38
CA GLU A 200 51.39 -36.06 -23.24
C GLU A 200 52.55 -35.27 -22.57
N ASP A 201 53.72 -35.91 -22.63
CA ASP A 201 55.13 -35.51 -22.57
C ASP A 201 55.64 -34.07 -22.29
N GLU A 202 56.61 -34.05 -21.36
CA GLU A 202 57.93 -33.37 -21.38
C GLU A 202 58.06 -31.88 -21.77
N LYS A 203 58.38 -31.02 -20.79
CA LYS A 203 59.72 -30.41 -20.68
C LYS A 203 59.99 -29.65 -19.37
N GLU A 204 61.22 -29.81 -18.91
CA GLU A 204 61.82 -29.35 -17.66
C GLU A 204 62.09 -27.84 -17.52
N ALA A 205 62.42 -27.49 -16.26
CA ALA A 205 63.17 -26.32 -15.73
C ALA A 205 62.27 -25.29 -15.00
N ALA A 206 62.48 -24.91 -13.73
CA ALA A 206 63.61 -25.10 -12.83
C ALA A 206 63.16 -25.04 -11.36
N ALA A 207 63.97 -25.64 -10.49
CA ALA A 207 63.75 -25.86 -9.08
C ALA A 207 64.05 -24.63 -8.18
N CYS A 208 63.27 -24.55 -7.09
CA CYS A 208 63.63 -24.27 -5.69
C CYS A 208 64.68 -23.21 -5.34
N SER A 209 64.26 -22.23 -4.55
CA SER A 209 64.77 -21.93 -3.18
C SER A 209 63.92 -20.78 -2.60
N ALA A 210 63.10 -20.99 -1.57
CA ALA A 210 63.42 -21.11 -0.14
C ALA A 210 63.66 -19.74 0.55
N THR A 211 62.66 -19.37 1.37
CA THR A 211 62.76 -18.80 2.75
C THR A 211 63.57 -17.52 3.00
N ALA A 212 62.93 -16.48 3.57
CA ALA A 212 62.87 -16.24 5.03
C ALA A 212 62.48 -14.78 5.42
N MET A 213 61.88 -14.66 6.62
CA MET A 213 61.70 -13.48 7.51
C MET A 213 60.47 -12.61 7.25
N ASP A 214 59.45 -12.60 8.12
CA ASP A 214 59.36 -12.01 9.50
C ASP A 214 59.65 -10.48 9.45
N GLU A 215 58.89 -9.55 10.02
CA GLU A 215 57.96 -9.57 11.17
C GLU A 215 57.09 -8.28 11.18
N ASP A 216 56.17 -8.20 12.13
CA ASP A 216 55.57 -7.00 12.75
C ASP A 216 54.26 -6.36 12.21
N SER A 217 53.15 -6.99 12.59
CA SER A 217 52.02 -6.35 13.30
C SER A 217 52.47 -5.90 14.73
N PRO A 218 51.74 -5.09 15.57
CA PRO A 218 50.34 -5.38 15.89
C PRO A 218 49.44 -4.28 16.54
N THR A 219 48.20 -4.73 16.80
CA THR A 219 47.32 -4.44 17.97
C THR A 219 46.61 -3.09 18.05
N SER A 220 45.37 -2.94 18.54
CA SER A 220 44.25 -3.78 19.06
C SER A 220 43.23 -2.76 19.60
N SER A 221 41.91 -2.95 19.74
CA SER A 221 41.18 -3.96 20.54
C SER A 221 39.67 -3.67 20.36
N SER A 222 38.80 -4.57 19.89
CA SER A 222 38.17 -5.71 20.57
C SER A 222 37.34 -5.39 21.83
N SER A 223 36.05 -5.76 21.77
CA SER A 223 35.41 -6.46 22.90
C SER A 223 34.29 -7.37 22.40
N SER A 224 34.51 -8.65 22.66
CA SER A 224 33.68 -9.83 22.39
C SER A 224 32.86 -10.24 23.61
N ARG A 225 31.70 -10.86 23.41
CA ARG A 225 31.22 -11.94 24.30
C ARG A 225 30.63 -13.09 23.48
N LEU A 226 31.22 -14.25 23.68
CA LEU A 226 30.80 -15.57 23.20
C LEU A 226 29.85 -16.23 24.20
N GLY A 227 28.99 -17.10 23.67
CA GLY A 227 28.28 -18.15 24.41
C GLY A 227 27.73 -19.17 23.41
N GLU A 228 28.48 -20.25 23.19
CA GLU A 228 28.06 -21.41 22.39
C GLU A 228 27.00 -22.25 23.12
N GLY A 229 26.05 -22.76 22.34
CA GLY A 229 25.12 -23.82 22.73
C GLY A 229 24.60 -24.52 21.49
N SER A 230 25.12 -25.71 21.22
CA SER A 230 24.77 -26.58 20.09
C SER A 230 23.35 -27.15 20.22
N SER A 231 22.52 -26.94 19.20
CA SER A 231 21.47 -27.88 18.80
C SER A 231 21.03 -27.54 17.38
N GLY A 232 21.34 -28.42 16.42
CA GLY A 232 20.92 -28.25 15.04
C GLY A 232 19.41 -28.38 14.89
N GLU A 233 18.82 -27.51 14.06
CA GLU A 233 17.58 -27.73 13.32
C GLU A 233 17.30 -26.53 12.40
N ASN A 234 17.23 -26.80 11.08
CA ASN A 234 16.55 -26.04 10.02
C ASN A 234 16.89 -24.55 9.81
N ASP A 235 18.01 -24.29 9.11
CA ASP A 235 18.34 -22.96 8.59
C ASP A 235 17.46 -22.59 7.38
N VAL A 236 16.35 -21.90 7.65
CA VAL A 236 15.64 -21.10 6.64
C VAL A 236 16.57 -19.96 6.23
N GLN A 237 17.10 -20.03 5.01
CA GLN A 237 18.05 -19.09 4.43
C GLN A 237 17.54 -17.64 4.55
N LYS A 238 18.15 -16.87 5.44
CA LYS A 238 17.88 -15.44 5.64
C LYS A 238 18.60 -14.66 4.53
N LEU A 239 17.90 -14.40 3.42
CA LEU A 239 18.30 -13.39 2.44
C LEU A 239 18.48 -12.04 3.15
N ALA A 240 19.36 -11.17 2.63
CA ALA A 240 19.45 -9.79 3.12
C ALA A 240 18.04 -9.15 3.07
N PRO A 241 17.69 -8.23 4.01
CA PRO A 241 16.33 -7.68 4.13
C PRO A 241 15.76 -7.16 2.80
N ASP A 242 16.63 -6.69 1.91
CA ASP A 242 16.28 -5.95 0.70
C ASP A 242 16.48 -6.77 -0.60
N GLU A 243 16.99 -8.01 -0.53
CA GLU A 243 17.21 -8.82 -1.73
C GLU A 243 16.06 -9.80 -1.99
N VAL A 244 15.60 -9.84 -3.24
CA VAL A 244 14.62 -10.81 -3.73
C VAL A 244 15.35 -11.95 -4.45
N SER A 245 14.85 -13.18 -4.32
CA SER A 245 15.49 -14.37 -4.90
C SER A 245 15.41 -14.43 -6.43
N VAL A 246 14.68 -13.51 -7.08
CA VAL A 246 14.44 -13.48 -8.53
C VAL A 246 15.60 -12.82 -9.27
N ASP A 247 15.99 -13.41 -10.40
CA ASP A 247 16.82 -12.77 -11.41
C ASP A 247 15.95 -11.87 -12.29
N ILE A 248 15.88 -10.60 -11.93
CA ILE A 248 15.07 -9.57 -12.60
C ILE A 248 15.52 -9.37 -14.05
N GLU A 249 16.82 -9.45 -14.33
CA GLU A 249 17.38 -9.28 -15.68
C GLU A 249 17.01 -10.46 -16.59
N ALA A 250 17.02 -11.68 -16.06
CA ALA A 250 16.51 -12.85 -16.78
C ALA A 250 15.03 -12.72 -17.11
N VAL A 251 14.21 -12.26 -16.17
CA VAL A 251 12.77 -12.03 -16.38
C VAL A 251 12.54 -11.01 -17.51
N ARG A 252 13.30 -9.90 -17.52
CA ARG A 252 13.21 -8.87 -18.56
C ARG A 252 13.52 -9.41 -19.96
N ARG A 253 14.65 -10.14 -20.10
CA ARG A 253 15.02 -10.78 -21.39
C ARG A 253 13.98 -11.77 -21.87
N VAL A 254 13.34 -12.48 -20.95
CA VAL A 254 12.27 -13.43 -21.27
C VAL A 254 11.01 -12.69 -21.74
N TYR A 255 10.58 -11.63 -21.05
CA TYR A 255 9.42 -10.84 -21.48
C TYR A 255 9.64 -10.17 -22.83
N GLU A 256 10.83 -9.63 -23.10
CA GLU A 256 11.16 -9.02 -24.40
C GLU A 256 10.95 -9.99 -25.57
N ARG A 257 11.34 -11.25 -25.39
CA ARG A 257 11.14 -12.31 -26.40
C ARG A 257 9.69 -12.81 -26.47
N LEU A 258 9.01 -12.94 -25.34
CA LEU A 258 7.65 -13.49 -25.28
C LEU A 258 6.59 -12.50 -25.77
N LEU A 259 6.73 -11.21 -25.44
CA LEU A 259 5.77 -10.16 -25.79
C LEU A 259 5.84 -9.74 -27.26
N SER A 260 6.82 -10.26 -28.02
CA SER A 260 6.86 -10.11 -29.47
C SER A 260 5.73 -10.86 -30.20
N ASN A 261 4.92 -11.67 -29.50
CA ASN A 261 3.84 -12.49 -30.08
C ASN A 261 2.50 -12.25 -29.38
N GLU A 262 1.53 -11.68 -30.10
CA GLU A 262 0.18 -11.35 -29.62
C GLU A 262 -0.58 -12.55 -29.01
N LYS A 263 -0.36 -13.77 -29.51
CA LYS A 263 -1.05 -14.97 -28.98
C LYS A 263 -0.61 -15.32 -27.56
N ILE A 264 0.61 -14.96 -27.19
CA ILE A 264 1.17 -15.19 -25.85
C ILE A 264 0.65 -14.13 -24.87
N GLU A 265 0.45 -12.90 -25.35
CA GLU A 265 -0.12 -11.81 -24.56
C GLU A 265 -1.51 -12.17 -24.00
N ALA A 266 -2.39 -12.72 -24.83
CA ALA A 266 -3.71 -13.17 -24.39
C ALA A 266 -3.62 -14.29 -23.33
N ALA A 267 -2.57 -15.12 -23.36
CA ALA A 267 -2.35 -16.15 -22.36
C ALA A 267 -1.96 -15.56 -21.01
N PHE A 268 -1.10 -14.53 -21.00
CA PHE A 268 -0.73 -13.80 -19.79
C PHE A 268 -1.91 -13.07 -19.18
N LEU A 269 -2.71 -12.38 -20.00
CA LEU A 269 -3.90 -11.68 -19.54
C LEU A 269 -4.85 -12.64 -18.82
N ASN A 270 -5.20 -13.76 -19.46
CA ASN A 270 -6.08 -14.77 -18.85
C ASN A 270 -5.47 -15.34 -17.56
N ALA A 271 -4.17 -15.61 -17.55
CA ALA A 271 -3.49 -16.14 -16.37
C ALA A 271 -3.54 -15.16 -15.19
N LEU A 272 -3.32 -13.86 -15.42
CA LEU A 272 -3.41 -12.84 -14.38
C LEU A 272 -4.83 -12.68 -13.83
N VAL A 273 -5.86 -12.80 -14.68
CA VAL A 273 -7.27 -12.78 -14.24
C VAL A 273 -7.59 -13.96 -13.32
N TYR A 274 -7.00 -15.14 -13.56
CA TYR A 274 -7.15 -16.29 -12.66
C TYR A 274 -6.29 -16.18 -11.40
N LEU A 275 -5.09 -15.62 -11.51
CA LEU A 275 -4.14 -15.50 -10.41
C LEU A 275 -4.60 -14.49 -9.36
N SER A 276 -5.02 -13.30 -9.79
CA SER A 276 -5.19 -12.14 -8.91
C SER A 276 -6.20 -12.37 -7.78
N PRO A 277 -7.40 -12.95 -8.02
CA PRO A 277 -8.34 -13.23 -6.93
C PRO A 277 -7.84 -14.29 -5.94
N ASN A 278 -7.04 -15.26 -6.40
CA ASN A 278 -6.44 -16.26 -5.52
C ASN A 278 -5.37 -15.60 -4.62
N VAL A 279 -4.53 -14.75 -5.20
CA VAL A 279 -3.50 -14.01 -4.46
C VAL A 279 -4.13 -13.05 -3.44
N GLU A 280 -5.25 -12.40 -3.80
CA GLU A 280 -6.01 -11.55 -2.87
C GLU A 280 -6.50 -12.38 -1.67
N CYS A 281 -7.10 -13.55 -1.91
CA CYS A 281 -7.54 -14.45 -0.85
C CYS A 281 -6.38 -14.93 0.04
N ASP A 282 -5.25 -15.32 -0.58
CA ASP A 282 -4.06 -15.78 0.11
C ASP A 282 -3.49 -14.72 1.06
N LEU A 283 -3.43 -13.47 0.60
CA LEU A 283 -2.95 -12.35 1.41
C LEU A 283 -3.95 -11.96 2.50
N ALA A 284 -5.24 -11.93 2.20
CA ALA A 284 -6.27 -11.48 3.14
C ALA A 284 -6.56 -12.48 4.26
N TYR A 285 -6.49 -13.80 3.99
CA TYR A 285 -6.97 -14.83 4.93
C TYR A 285 -5.91 -15.85 5.35
N HIS A 286 -4.84 -16.03 4.57
CA HIS A 286 -3.88 -17.11 4.80
C HIS A 286 -2.52 -16.64 5.31
N ASN A 287 -2.29 -15.33 5.43
CA ASN A 287 -1.03 -14.73 5.89
C ASN A 287 0.20 -15.36 5.19
N VAL A 288 0.08 -15.62 3.88
CA VAL A 288 1.07 -16.40 3.13
C VAL A 288 2.44 -15.72 3.12
N TYR A 289 2.46 -14.39 3.08
CA TYR A 289 3.71 -13.62 3.14
C TYR A 289 4.52 -13.87 4.43
N SER A 290 3.84 -14.02 5.58
CA SER A 290 4.50 -14.31 6.85
C SER A 290 5.09 -15.73 6.89
N ARG A 291 4.61 -16.65 6.03
CA ARG A 291 5.11 -18.02 5.91
C ARG A 291 6.25 -18.13 4.92
N ASP A 292 6.13 -17.48 3.76
CA ASP A 292 7.16 -17.44 2.73
C ASP A 292 7.41 -15.99 2.25
N PRO A 293 8.54 -15.38 2.66
CA PRO A 293 8.92 -14.05 2.18
C PRO A 293 9.21 -13.98 0.67
N ASN A 294 9.39 -15.11 -0.01
CA ASN A 294 9.53 -15.16 -1.47
C ASN A 294 8.20 -14.95 -2.20
N TYR A 295 7.08 -14.83 -1.48
CA TYR A 295 5.79 -14.52 -2.09
C TYR A 295 5.79 -13.19 -2.87
N LEU A 296 6.72 -12.27 -2.54
CA LEU A 296 6.93 -11.03 -3.30
C LEU A 296 7.44 -11.24 -4.72
N ASN A 297 8.08 -12.38 -5.00
CA ASN A 297 8.59 -12.72 -6.34
C ASN A 297 7.49 -12.61 -7.41
N LEU A 298 6.26 -12.99 -7.05
CA LEU A 298 5.09 -12.88 -7.93
C LEU A 298 4.87 -11.45 -8.40
N PHE A 299 4.85 -10.49 -7.46
CA PHE A 299 4.62 -9.08 -7.78
C PHE A 299 5.76 -8.50 -8.62
N VAL A 300 7.00 -8.87 -8.29
CA VAL A 300 8.18 -8.46 -9.08
C VAL A 300 8.08 -8.99 -10.51
N ILE A 301 7.83 -10.28 -10.71
CA ILE A 301 7.74 -10.90 -12.04
C ILE A 301 6.62 -10.25 -12.87
N VAL A 302 5.43 -10.07 -12.29
CA VAL A 302 4.30 -9.48 -13.02
C VAL A 302 4.57 -8.02 -13.39
N MET A 303 5.15 -7.22 -12.48
CA MET A 303 5.46 -5.81 -12.74
C MET A 303 6.61 -5.61 -13.75
N GLU A 304 7.38 -6.64 -14.10
CA GLU A 304 8.35 -6.57 -15.18
C GLU A 304 7.73 -6.64 -16.58
N ASN A 305 6.46 -7.07 -16.70
CA ASN A 305 5.74 -7.07 -17.98
C ASN A 305 5.59 -5.64 -18.52
N SER A 306 6.18 -5.37 -19.68
CA SER A 306 6.16 -4.04 -20.31
C SER A 306 4.81 -3.66 -20.91
N ASN A 307 3.92 -4.64 -21.16
CA ASN A 307 2.64 -4.42 -21.84
C ASN A 307 1.43 -4.28 -20.92
N LEU A 308 1.64 -4.05 -19.61
CA LEU A 308 0.54 -3.86 -18.65
C LEU A 308 -0.32 -2.62 -18.92
N HIS A 309 0.14 -1.73 -19.80
CA HIS A 309 -0.56 -0.52 -20.24
C HIS A 309 -1.58 -0.77 -21.36
N SER A 310 -1.63 -1.97 -21.95
CA SER A 310 -2.59 -2.23 -23.02
C SER A 310 -4.04 -2.20 -22.49
N PRO A 311 -5.01 -1.70 -23.28
CA PRO A 311 -6.39 -1.51 -22.84
C PRO A 311 -7.02 -2.77 -22.24
N GLU A 312 -6.71 -3.94 -22.78
CA GLU A 312 -7.24 -5.22 -22.32
C GLU A 312 -6.78 -5.56 -20.89
N TYR A 313 -5.55 -5.19 -20.54
CA TYR A 313 -5.04 -5.34 -19.17
C TYR A 313 -5.67 -4.31 -18.24
N LEU A 314 -5.75 -3.04 -18.66
CA LEU A 314 -6.35 -1.96 -17.86
C LEU A 314 -7.83 -2.22 -17.52
N GLU A 315 -8.57 -2.85 -18.43
CA GLU A 315 -9.99 -3.12 -18.23
C GLU A 315 -10.24 -4.28 -17.26
N ILE A 316 -9.51 -5.40 -17.41
CA ILE A 316 -9.83 -6.68 -16.78
C ILE A 316 -8.79 -7.12 -15.74
N ALA A 317 -7.51 -7.24 -16.13
CA ALA A 317 -6.49 -7.93 -15.32
C ALA A 317 -5.84 -7.03 -14.27
N LEU A 318 -5.39 -5.84 -14.67
CA LEU A 318 -4.65 -4.92 -13.81
C LEU A 318 -5.47 -4.42 -12.60
N PRO A 319 -6.79 -4.13 -12.70
CA PRO A 319 -7.60 -3.79 -11.53
C PRO A 319 -7.57 -4.86 -10.43
N GLN A 320 -7.70 -6.14 -10.83
CA GLN A 320 -7.69 -7.27 -9.90
C GLN A 320 -6.30 -7.47 -9.29
N PHE A 321 -5.26 -7.32 -10.12
CA PHE A 321 -3.88 -7.40 -9.65
C PHE A 321 -3.54 -6.29 -8.65
N CYS A 322 -3.94 -5.04 -8.92
CA CYS A 322 -3.78 -3.93 -7.99
C CYS A 322 -4.53 -4.19 -6.68
N LYS A 323 -5.74 -4.75 -6.75
CA LYS A 323 -6.52 -5.11 -5.54
C LYS A 323 -5.76 -6.11 -4.69
N ALA A 324 -5.19 -7.16 -5.29
CA ALA A 324 -4.33 -8.11 -4.59
C ALA A 324 -3.07 -7.45 -4.00
N MET A 325 -2.37 -6.61 -4.77
CA MET A 325 -1.17 -5.91 -4.30
C MET A 325 -1.46 -4.93 -3.15
N SER A 326 -2.64 -4.30 -3.15
CA SER A 326 -3.07 -3.39 -2.07
C SER A 326 -3.30 -4.09 -0.71
N LYS A 327 -3.40 -5.43 -0.70
CA LYS A 327 -3.55 -6.25 0.51
C LYS A 327 -2.21 -6.72 1.08
N LEU A 328 -1.08 -6.35 0.47
CA LEU A 328 0.24 -6.67 1.00
C LEU A 328 0.43 -6.06 2.40
N PRO A 329 1.01 -6.81 3.36
CA PRO A 329 1.40 -6.26 4.66
C PRO A 329 2.40 -5.10 4.52
N LEU A 330 2.42 -4.18 5.49
CA LEU A 330 3.32 -3.00 5.46
C LEU A 330 4.78 -3.37 5.24
N ALA A 331 5.30 -4.39 5.94
CA ALA A 331 6.66 -4.88 5.77
C ALA A 331 6.95 -5.37 4.33
N ALA A 332 5.94 -5.95 3.65
CA ALA A 332 6.07 -6.41 2.28
C ALA A 332 6.10 -5.22 1.29
N GLN A 333 5.26 -4.21 1.53
CA GLN A 333 5.26 -2.96 0.75
C GLN A 333 6.59 -2.22 0.89
N ALA A 334 7.12 -2.12 2.11
CA ALA A 334 8.42 -1.51 2.38
C ALA A 334 9.56 -2.23 1.66
N ARG A 335 9.56 -3.57 1.68
CA ARG A 335 10.56 -4.38 0.96
C ARG A 335 10.46 -4.21 -0.57
N LEU A 336 9.26 -4.10 -1.13
CA LEU A 336 9.08 -3.77 -2.56
C LEU A 336 9.61 -2.37 -2.87
N ALA A 337 9.31 -1.37 -2.04
CA ALA A 337 9.80 0.00 -2.24
C ALA A 337 11.34 0.07 -2.23
N ARG A 338 12.00 -0.64 -1.30
CA ARG A 338 13.47 -0.75 -1.25
C ARG A 338 14.06 -1.53 -2.42
N LEU A 339 13.36 -2.54 -2.94
CA LEU A 339 13.82 -3.23 -4.14
C LEU A 339 13.76 -2.30 -5.36
N TRP A 340 12.63 -1.63 -5.54
CA TRP A 340 12.40 -0.74 -6.67
C TRP A 340 13.23 0.54 -6.59
N SER A 341 13.70 0.97 -5.43
CA SER A 341 14.61 2.12 -5.34
C SER A 341 15.94 1.91 -6.07
N HIS A 342 16.32 0.66 -6.33
CA HIS A 342 17.52 0.30 -7.11
C HIS A 342 17.27 0.27 -8.62
N TYR A 343 16.03 0.49 -9.08
CA TYR A 343 15.69 0.49 -10.49
C TYR A 343 16.08 1.81 -11.16
N SER A 344 16.24 1.78 -12.48
CA SER A 344 16.46 3.01 -13.25
C SER A 344 15.20 3.89 -13.27
N ALA A 345 15.39 5.20 -13.49
CA ALA A 345 14.28 6.16 -13.60
C ALA A 345 13.27 5.78 -14.69
N GLU A 346 13.71 5.18 -15.81
CA GLU A 346 12.83 4.70 -16.88
C GLU A 346 11.90 3.57 -16.41
N GLN A 347 12.41 2.66 -15.60
CA GLN A 347 11.64 1.52 -15.07
C GLN A 347 10.60 1.98 -14.05
N ILE A 348 10.97 2.89 -13.15
CA ILE A 348 10.04 3.50 -12.20
C ILE A 348 8.98 4.31 -12.93
N ARG A 349 9.36 5.03 -13.99
CA ARG A 349 8.43 5.81 -14.82
C ARG A 349 7.40 4.91 -15.48
N ARG A 350 7.83 3.80 -16.10
CA ARG A 350 6.91 2.79 -16.67
C ARG A 350 5.90 2.28 -15.64
N MET A 351 6.36 1.95 -14.43
CA MET A 351 5.50 1.45 -13.37
C MET A 351 4.50 2.52 -12.88
N MET A 352 4.96 3.75 -12.69
CA MET A 352 4.13 4.90 -12.34
C MET A 352 3.06 5.12 -13.42
N GLU A 353 3.45 5.19 -14.70
CA GLU A 353 2.54 5.37 -15.83
C GLU A 353 1.49 4.26 -15.89
N THR A 354 1.86 3.01 -15.63
CA THR A 354 0.92 1.87 -15.60
C THR A 354 -0.21 2.08 -14.59
N PHE A 355 0.10 2.48 -13.36
CA PHE A 355 -0.92 2.73 -12.34
C PHE A 355 -1.71 4.02 -12.60
N GLN A 356 -1.06 5.07 -13.11
CA GLN A 356 -1.74 6.31 -13.47
C GLN A 356 -2.72 6.12 -14.63
N GLN A 357 -2.33 5.38 -15.66
CA GLN A 357 -3.20 5.07 -16.80
C GLN A 357 -4.40 4.26 -16.36
N LEU A 358 -4.25 3.30 -15.42
CA LEU A 358 -5.40 2.61 -14.84
C LEU A 358 -6.34 3.58 -14.12
N THR A 359 -5.81 4.45 -13.27
CA THR A 359 -6.61 5.48 -12.58
C THR A 359 -7.34 6.36 -13.60
N THR A 360 -6.63 6.90 -14.58
CA THR A 360 -7.20 7.75 -15.63
C THR A 360 -8.25 7.02 -16.47
N PHE A 361 -7.97 5.78 -16.87
CA PHE A 361 -8.91 4.97 -17.65
C PHE A 361 -10.21 4.74 -16.88
N LYS A 362 -10.15 4.37 -15.60
CA LYS A 362 -11.34 4.18 -14.76
C LYS A 362 -12.06 5.51 -14.49
N VAL A 363 -11.31 6.59 -14.26
CA VAL A 363 -11.89 7.92 -14.03
C VAL A 363 -12.66 8.43 -15.25
N ILE A 364 -12.12 8.24 -16.45
CA ILE A 364 -12.76 8.70 -17.70
C ILE A 364 -13.88 7.76 -18.15
N SER A 365 -13.74 6.45 -17.90
CA SER A 365 -14.71 5.45 -18.35
C SER A 365 -15.94 5.36 -17.45
N ASN A 366 -15.84 5.79 -16.20
CA ASN A 366 -16.94 5.79 -15.23
C ASN A 366 -17.49 7.21 -15.02
N GLU A 367 -18.78 7.33 -14.74
CA GLU A 367 -19.40 8.61 -14.36
C GLU A 367 -19.40 8.78 -12.84
N PHE A 368 -18.65 9.76 -12.34
CA PHE A 368 -18.61 10.11 -10.93
C PHE A 368 -19.56 11.28 -10.64
N SER A 369 -20.21 11.21 -9.48
CA SER A 369 -21.16 12.22 -9.03
C SER A 369 -21.20 12.27 -7.50
N SER A 370 -21.96 13.21 -6.95
CA SER A 370 -22.12 13.34 -5.50
C SER A 370 -22.68 12.09 -4.80
N ARG A 371 -23.28 11.14 -5.53
CA ARG A 371 -23.74 9.84 -5.00
C ARG A 371 -22.82 8.67 -5.33
N ASN A 372 -21.98 8.80 -6.36
CA ASN A 372 -21.02 7.79 -6.81
C ASN A 372 -19.63 8.41 -6.78
N LEU A 373 -18.95 8.29 -5.63
CA LEU A 373 -17.66 8.94 -5.40
C LEU A 373 -16.53 8.09 -5.96
N VAL A 374 -15.48 8.74 -6.45
CA VAL A 374 -14.26 8.04 -6.89
C VAL A 374 -13.57 7.29 -5.75
N ASN A 375 -13.79 7.72 -4.51
CA ASN A 375 -13.36 7.03 -3.28
C ASN A 375 -13.92 5.61 -3.12
N ASP A 376 -15.05 5.31 -3.77
CA ASP A 376 -15.75 4.04 -3.67
C ASP A 376 -15.36 3.07 -4.81
N ASP A 377 -14.59 3.54 -5.79
CA ASP A 377 -14.07 2.68 -6.87
C ASP A 377 -12.84 1.91 -6.39
N ASP A 378 -13.03 0.62 -6.10
CA ASP A 378 -11.99 -0.30 -5.65
C ASP A 378 -10.74 -0.30 -6.57
N ALA A 379 -10.92 -0.15 -7.89
CA ALA A 379 -9.80 -0.22 -8.83
C ALA A 379 -8.95 1.05 -8.75
N VAL A 380 -9.57 2.23 -8.68
CA VAL A 380 -8.87 3.52 -8.52
C VAL A 380 -8.16 3.56 -7.16
N VAL A 381 -8.84 3.15 -6.09
CA VAL A 381 -8.26 3.10 -4.75
C VAL A 381 -7.07 2.13 -4.69
N ALA A 382 -7.22 0.93 -5.26
CA ALA A 382 -6.15 -0.04 -5.29
C ALA A 382 -4.95 0.45 -6.11
N ALA A 383 -5.19 1.02 -7.30
CA ALA A 383 -4.14 1.61 -8.14
C ALA A 383 -3.38 2.72 -7.41
N THR A 384 -4.08 3.58 -6.68
CA THR A 384 -3.49 4.67 -5.89
C THR A 384 -2.60 4.13 -4.76
N LYS A 385 -3.06 3.09 -4.05
CA LYS A 385 -2.25 2.41 -3.01
C LYS A 385 -1.02 1.73 -3.59
N CYS A 386 -1.11 1.19 -4.80
CA CYS A 386 0.01 0.60 -5.51
C CYS A 386 1.03 1.67 -5.95
N LEU A 387 0.55 2.78 -6.51
CA LEU A 387 1.35 3.92 -6.91
C LEU A 387 2.11 4.53 -5.73
N LYS A 388 1.54 4.49 -4.51
CA LYS A 388 2.21 4.92 -3.28
C LYS A 388 3.52 4.18 -3.02
N ILE A 389 3.58 2.86 -3.29
CA ILE A 389 4.80 2.07 -3.12
C ILE A 389 5.87 2.56 -4.13
N VAL A 390 5.46 2.82 -5.37
CA VAL A 390 6.35 3.36 -6.42
C VAL A 390 6.83 4.76 -6.07
N TYR A 391 5.98 5.60 -5.50
CA TYR A 391 6.33 6.94 -5.03
C TYR A 391 7.42 6.91 -3.96
N TYR A 392 7.30 6.04 -2.95
CA TYR A 392 8.37 5.92 -1.95
C TYR A 392 9.64 5.28 -2.51
N ALA A 393 9.54 4.35 -3.47
CA ALA A 393 10.71 3.85 -4.19
C ALA A 393 11.45 4.96 -4.95
N ASN A 394 10.70 5.87 -5.57
CA ASN A 394 11.20 7.05 -6.27
C ASN A 394 11.94 8.03 -5.34
N VAL A 395 11.44 8.20 -4.11
CA VAL A 395 12.09 8.98 -3.04
C VAL A 395 13.38 8.30 -2.58
N LEU A 396 13.33 7.00 -2.28
CA LEU A 396 14.47 6.22 -1.80
C LEU A 396 15.62 6.12 -2.80
N GLY A 397 15.31 6.03 -4.10
CA GLY A 397 16.33 5.98 -5.14
C GLY A 397 16.89 7.36 -5.51
N GLY A 398 16.32 8.43 -4.95
CA GLY A 398 16.76 9.80 -5.14
C GLY A 398 17.89 10.21 -4.19
N ASP A 399 18.18 11.50 -4.19
CA ASP A 399 19.15 12.14 -3.29
C ASP A 399 18.45 12.57 -1.99
N LEU A 400 18.77 11.89 -0.89
CA LEU A 400 18.21 12.14 0.45
C LEU A 400 19.22 12.92 1.30
N ASP A 401 18.80 14.05 1.83
CA ASP A 401 19.57 14.85 2.78
C ASP A 401 19.07 14.58 4.20
N VAL A 402 19.69 13.60 4.86
CA VAL A 402 19.35 13.16 6.22
C VAL A 402 20.17 13.91 7.28
N GLU A 403 21.16 14.71 6.86
CA GLU A 403 22.15 15.33 7.76
C GLU A 403 21.63 16.62 8.43
N ASN A 404 20.57 17.23 7.90
CA ASN A 404 20.00 18.50 8.39
C ASN A 404 18.68 18.34 9.16
N ASN A 405 18.39 17.15 9.67
CA ASN A 405 17.24 16.92 10.52
C ASN A 405 17.55 17.46 11.92
N GLU A 406 17.41 18.77 12.13
CA GLU A 406 17.36 19.34 13.48
C GLU A 406 16.17 18.69 14.20
N ASP A 407 16.45 17.82 15.17
CA ASP A 407 15.48 17.09 16.00
C ASP A 407 14.68 18.02 16.95
N ASP A 408 14.63 19.33 16.68
CA ASP A 408 14.22 20.35 17.66
C ASP A 408 12.71 20.68 17.67
N ASP A 409 11.91 20.14 16.75
CA ASP A 409 10.45 20.43 16.68
C ASP A 409 9.55 19.44 17.44
N ASP A 410 10.12 18.37 18.02
CA ASP A 410 9.38 17.35 18.78
C ASP A 410 9.40 17.61 20.30
N GLU A 411 9.43 18.87 20.77
CA GLU A 411 8.97 19.12 22.14
C GLU A 411 7.44 18.92 22.18
N PRO A 412 6.92 17.87 22.86
CA PRO A 412 5.49 17.77 23.09
C PRO A 412 5.09 18.98 23.91
N ILE A 413 4.27 19.86 23.31
CA ILE A 413 3.63 20.99 23.97
C ILE A 413 3.14 20.49 25.34
N PRO A 414 3.60 21.07 26.47
CA PRO A 414 3.26 20.56 27.79
C PRO A 414 1.75 20.43 27.91
N GLU A 415 1.27 19.24 28.24
CA GLU A 415 -0.12 19.01 28.60
C GLU A 415 -0.48 20.00 29.72
N SER A 416 -1.18 21.07 29.38
CA SER A 416 -1.84 21.90 30.37
C SER A 416 -2.75 20.96 31.16
N SER A 417 -2.45 20.76 32.44
CA SER A 417 -3.09 19.77 33.31
C SER A 417 -4.56 20.05 33.63
N GLU A 418 -5.20 20.95 32.88
CA GLU A 418 -6.64 21.15 32.89
C GLU A 418 -7.27 20.29 31.80
N LEU A 419 -8.09 19.32 32.21
CA LEU A 419 -8.98 18.59 31.32
C LEU A 419 -9.75 19.62 30.47
N THR A 420 -9.46 19.69 29.18
CA THR A 420 -10.14 20.63 28.31
C THR A 420 -11.58 20.16 28.13
N LEU A 421 -12.54 21.08 27.94
CA LEU A 421 -13.93 20.69 27.71
C LEU A 421 -14.08 19.82 26.43
N GLN A 422 -13.09 19.87 25.54
CA GLN A 422 -12.87 18.98 24.39
C GLN A 422 -12.78 17.49 24.79
N GLU A 423 -12.12 17.19 25.91
CA GLU A 423 -12.01 15.84 26.49
C GLU A 423 -13.31 15.42 27.19
N LEU A 424 -13.97 16.37 27.87
CA LEU A 424 -15.26 16.14 28.54
C LEU A 424 -16.42 15.90 27.57
N LEU A 425 -16.38 16.50 26.38
CA LEU A 425 -17.36 16.29 25.29
C LEU A 425 -17.01 15.09 24.38
N GLY A 426 -15.86 14.45 24.59
CA GLY A 426 -15.42 13.30 23.79
C GLY A 426 -14.97 13.63 22.36
N GLU A 427 -14.71 14.90 22.05
CA GLU A 427 -14.32 15.35 20.71
C GLU A 427 -12.83 15.13 20.41
N GLU A 428 -11.95 15.05 21.42
CA GLU A 428 -10.51 14.79 21.20
C GLU A 428 -10.21 13.41 20.60
N ARG A 429 -11.04 12.39 20.85
CA ARG A 429 -10.83 11.05 20.25
C ARG A 429 -10.87 11.06 18.72
N ARG A 430 -11.36 12.12 18.09
CA ARG A 430 -11.47 12.25 16.62
C ARG A 430 -10.34 13.07 15.97
N ASN A 431 -9.57 13.82 16.74
CA ASN A 431 -8.50 14.67 16.21
C ASN A 431 -7.16 14.29 16.87
N LYS A 432 -6.43 13.31 16.32
CA LYS A 432 -5.05 13.04 16.75
C LYS A 432 -4.22 14.34 16.64
N LYS A 433 -3.53 14.72 17.70
CA LYS A 433 -2.66 15.91 17.73
C LYS A 433 -1.40 15.59 16.91
N GLY A 434 -1.12 16.39 15.88
CA GLY A 434 0.07 16.28 15.01
C GLY A 434 -0.26 15.98 13.54
N PRO A 435 0.67 16.28 12.61
CA PRO A 435 0.54 15.88 11.20
C PRO A 435 0.48 14.36 11.09
N ARG A 436 -0.38 13.85 10.20
CA ARG A 436 -0.47 12.40 9.98
C ARG A 436 0.78 11.91 9.25
N VAL A 437 1.52 11.02 9.90
CA VAL A 437 2.65 10.31 9.29
C VAL A 437 2.13 9.03 8.62
N ASP A 438 2.56 8.77 7.38
CA ASP A 438 2.20 7.53 6.69
C ASP A 438 2.91 6.33 7.36
N PRO A 439 2.20 5.25 7.69
CA PRO A 439 2.81 4.04 8.23
C PRO A 439 3.95 3.49 7.36
N LEU A 440 3.86 3.63 6.04
CA LEU A 440 4.90 3.18 5.12
C LEU A 440 6.14 4.07 5.16
N GLU A 441 5.98 5.38 5.36
CA GLU A 441 7.07 6.34 5.55
C GLU A 441 7.85 6.01 6.83
N THR A 442 7.13 5.69 7.92
CA THR A 442 7.73 5.25 9.20
C THR A 442 8.50 3.93 9.05
N GLU A 443 7.92 2.92 8.39
CA GLU A 443 8.56 1.62 8.18
C GLU A 443 9.82 1.72 7.29
N LEU A 444 9.84 2.69 6.38
CA LEU A 444 10.99 2.96 5.52
C LEU A 444 12.06 3.82 6.20
N GLY A 445 11.72 4.50 7.31
CA GLY A 445 12.65 5.38 8.02
C GLY A 445 13.08 6.59 7.20
N ILE A 446 12.17 7.11 6.36
CA ILE A 446 12.42 8.27 5.49
C ILE A 446 11.40 9.36 5.79
N ARG A 447 11.74 10.61 5.48
CA ARG A 447 10.75 11.68 5.35
C ARG A 447 10.76 12.17 3.92
N THR A 448 9.58 12.31 3.32
CA THR A 448 9.47 12.78 1.92
C THR A 448 10.11 14.16 1.70
N ASN A 449 10.12 15.00 2.74
CA ASN A 449 10.76 16.33 2.74
C ASN A 449 12.30 16.26 2.69
N ASP A 450 12.91 15.16 3.12
CA ASP A 450 14.37 14.99 3.12
C ASP A 450 14.90 14.70 1.69
N CYS A 451 14.01 14.42 0.73
CA CYS A 451 14.36 14.17 -0.65
C CYS A 451 14.61 15.47 -1.42
N ARG A 452 15.89 15.74 -1.71
CA ARG A 452 16.32 16.92 -2.47
C ARG A 452 16.12 16.74 -3.96
N ARG A 453 16.39 15.53 -4.47
CA ARG A 453 16.28 15.19 -5.89
C ARG A 453 15.71 13.78 -6.07
N PRO A 454 14.40 13.64 -6.27
CA PRO A 454 13.80 12.33 -6.56
C PRO A 454 14.27 11.79 -7.92
N LEU A 455 14.16 10.47 -8.14
CA LEU A 455 14.47 9.85 -9.44
C LEU A 455 13.63 10.42 -10.59
N ILE A 456 12.35 10.68 -10.30
CA ILE A 456 11.34 11.27 -11.16
C ILE A 456 10.73 12.47 -10.41
N PRO A 457 10.52 13.62 -11.07
CA PRO A 457 9.88 14.78 -10.47
C PRO A 457 8.52 14.45 -9.84
N PHE A 458 8.23 15.04 -8.68
CA PHE A 458 6.98 14.75 -7.94
C PHE A 458 5.73 15.17 -8.71
N GLU A 459 5.84 16.16 -9.59
CA GLU A 459 4.75 16.64 -10.43
C GLU A 459 4.24 15.56 -11.37
N GLU A 460 5.10 14.61 -11.77
CA GLU A 460 4.70 13.51 -12.65
C GLU A 460 3.76 12.52 -11.94
N PHE A 461 3.73 12.49 -10.60
CA PHE A 461 2.83 11.61 -9.85
C PHE A 461 1.39 12.14 -9.74
N ILE A 462 1.16 13.41 -10.11
CA ILE A 462 -0.16 14.05 -10.05
C ILE A 462 -1.06 13.48 -11.16
N ASN A 463 -2.29 13.10 -10.79
CA ASN A 463 -3.28 12.64 -11.76
C ASN A 463 -4.38 13.69 -11.96
N GLU A 464 -4.31 14.49 -13.02
CA GLU A 464 -5.27 15.58 -13.25
C GLU A 464 -6.74 15.11 -13.38
N PRO A 465 -7.07 14.05 -14.15
CA PRO A 465 -8.45 13.58 -14.25
C PRO A 465 -9.07 13.20 -12.90
N LEU A 466 -8.29 12.55 -12.01
CA LEU A 466 -8.73 12.27 -10.65
C LEU A 466 -9.05 13.55 -9.86
N ASN A 467 -8.20 14.57 -9.97
CA ASN A 467 -8.37 15.84 -9.27
C ASN A 467 -9.65 16.60 -9.73
N GLU A 468 -10.06 16.45 -10.99
CA GLU A 468 -11.28 17.05 -11.52
C GLU A 468 -12.57 16.43 -10.95
N VAL A 469 -12.56 15.12 -10.69
CA VAL A 469 -13.74 14.38 -10.20
C VAL A 469 -13.79 14.25 -8.67
N LEU A 470 -12.70 14.57 -7.97
CA LEU A 470 -12.60 14.39 -6.52
C LEU A 470 -13.38 15.47 -5.76
N GLU A 471 -14.42 15.03 -5.04
CA GLU A 471 -15.19 15.90 -4.13
C GLU A 471 -14.46 16.06 -2.78
N MET A 472 -13.66 17.12 -2.67
CA MET A 472 -12.75 17.34 -1.53
C MET A 472 -13.46 17.55 -0.18
N ASP A 473 -14.68 18.08 -0.13
CA ASP A 473 -15.46 18.20 1.10
C ASP A 473 -15.75 16.83 1.73
N LYS A 474 -16.06 15.84 0.88
CA LYS A 474 -16.30 14.45 1.29
C LYS A 474 -15.00 13.72 1.57
N ASP A 475 -13.99 13.88 0.71
CA ASP A 475 -12.68 13.25 0.92
C ASP A 475 -12.05 13.68 2.25
N TYR A 476 -12.10 15.00 2.56
CA TYR A 476 -11.63 15.53 3.84
C TYR A 476 -12.43 14.98 5.03
N THR A 477 -13.74 14.75 4.87
CA THR A 477 -14.55 14.10 5.91
C THR A 477 -14.10 12.66 6.16
N PHE A 478 -13.83 11.89 5.10
CA PHE A 478 -13.29 10.53 5.21
C PHE A 478 -11.90 10.53 5.84
N PHE A 479 -11.06 11.50 5.46
CA PHE A 479 -9.77 11.74 6.09
C PHE A 479 -9.97 11.93 7.60
N LYS A 480 -10.78 12.89 8.02
CA LYS A 480 -10.90 13.26 9.44
C LYS A 480 -11.54 12.19 10.33
N VAL A 481 -12.60 11.52 9.87
CA VAL A 481 -13.40 10.63 10.73
C VAL A 481 -12.77 9.24 10.94
N GLU A 482 -11.72 8.88 10.18
CA GLU A 482 -11.06 7.57 10.23
C GLU A 482 -12.07 6.40 10.15
N THR A 483 -12.98 6.44 9.17
CA THR A 483 -13.86 5.31 8.91
C THR A 483 -13.07 4.20 8.22
N GLU A 484 -12.90 3.05 8.88
CA GLU A 484 -12.17 1.87 8.36
C GLU A 484 -12.64 1.42 6.95
N ASN A 485 -13.87 1.78 6.57
CA ASN A 485 -14.50 1.38 5.32
C ASN A 485 -14.43 2.41 4.18
N LYS A 486 -13.83 3.60 4.37
CA LYS A 486 -13.76 4.63 3.31
C LYS A 486 -12.33 5.12 3.12
N PHE A 487 -11.88 5.09 1.87
CA PHE A 487 -10.57 5.58 1.48
C PHE A 487 -10.60 7.10 1.27
N SER A 488 -9.53 7.79 1.65
CA SER A 488 -9.33 9.21 1.37
C SER A 488 -8.04 9.40 0.59
N PHE A 489 -8.11 10.16 -0.51
CA PHE A 489 -6.96 10.50 -1.34
C PHE A 489 -6.03 11.50 -0.63
N MET A 490 -6.49 12.25 0.38
CA MET A 490 -5.61 13.04 1.24
C MET A 490 -4.58 12.20 2.01
N THR A 491 -4.77 10.88 2.14
CA THR A 491 -3.72 9.97 2.66
C THR A 491 -2.60 9.69 1.66
N CYS A 492 -2.77 10.09 0.40
CA CYS A 492 -1.83 9.93 -0.71
C CYS A 492 -1.59 11.29 -1.39
N PRO A 493 -1.02 12.28 -0.70
CA PRO A 493 -0.95 13.67 -1.19
C PRO A 493 -0.15 13.83 -2.50
N PHE A 494 0.72 12.88 -2.85
CA PHE A 494 1.51 12.91 -4.08
C PHE A 494 0.65 12.87 -5.36
N ILE A 495 -0.57 12.33 -5.31
CA ILE A 495 -1.46 12.24 -6.48
C ILE A 495 -2.29 13.52 -6.70
N LEU A 496 -2.33 14.40 -5.69
CA LEU A 496 -3.16 15.60 -5.68
C LEU A 496 -2.39 16.84 -6.15
N ASN A 497 -3.03 17.65 -6.98
CA ASN A 497 -2.47 18.91 -7.44
C ASN A 497 -2.60 20.01 -6.37
N ALA A 498 -1.95 21.16 -6.61
CA ALA A 498 -1.92 22.27 -5.66
C ALA A 498 -3.32 22.86 -5.36
N VAL A 499 -4.21 22.89 -6.36
CA VAL A 499 -5.57 23.45 -6.22
C VAL A 499 -6.40 22.57 -5.29
N THR A 500 -6.37 21.26 -5.51
CA THR A 500 -7.07 20.26 -4.70
C THR A 500 -6.55 20.24 -3.27
N LYS A 501 -5.24 20.31 -3.08
CA LYS A 501 -4.61 20.45 -1.75
C LYS A 501 -5.04 21.73 -1.03
N ASN A 502 -5.08 22.86 -1.74
CA ASN A 502 -5.56 24.12 -1.19
C ASN A 502 -7.02 24.03 -0.71
N LEU A 503 -7.88 23.35 -1.48
CA LEU A 503 -9.26 23.11 -1.09
C LEU A 503 -9.38 22.24 0.17
N GLY A 504 -8.52 21.21 0.30
CA GLY A 504 -8.42 20.40 1.53
C GLY A 504 -8.03 21.25 2.75
N LEU A 505 -7.01 22.10 2.62
CA LEU A 505 -6.60 23.05 3.67
C LEU A 505 -7.72 24.04 4.01
N TYR A 506 -8.47 24.50 3.02
CA TYR A 506 -9.62 25.38 3.24
C TYR A 506 -10.71 24.71 4.08
N TYR A 507 -11.04 23.44 3.79
CA TYR A 507 -12.00 22.68 4.61
C TYR A 507 -11.47 22.39 6.02
N ASP A 508 -10.18 22.07 6.16
CA ASP A 508 -9.53 21.89 7.46
C ASP A 508 -9.69 23.15 8.33
N ASN A 509 -9.28 24.28 7.78
CA ASN A 509 -9.36 25.58 8.44
C ASN A 509 -10.81 25.92 8.80
N ARG A 510 -11.76 25.81 7.87
CA ARG A 510 -13.17 26.10 8.14
C ARG A 510 -13.73 25.22 9.25
N ILE A 511 -13.52 23.91 9.18
CA ILE A 511 -14.06 22.98 10.17
C ILE A 511 -13.44 23.26 11.54
N ARG A 512 -12.13 23.53 11.60
CA ARG A 512 -11.43 23.90 12.84
C ARG A 512 -11.97 25.20 13.44
N MET A 513 -12.14 26.24 12.63
CA MET A 513 -12.70 27.52 13.07
C MET A 513 -14.14 27.36 13.58
N TYR A 514 -14.97 26.56 12.89
CA TYR A 514 -16.33 26.26 13.33
C TYR A 514 -16.37 25.47 14.64
N SER A 515 -15.47 24.49 14.84
CA SER A 515 -15.40 23.74 16.11
C SER A 515 -15.01 24.65 17.27
N GLU A 516 -13.95 25.46 17.12
CA GLU A 516 -13.51 26.39 18.17
C GLU A 516 -14.61 27.41 18.53
N ARG A 517 -15.31 27.95 17.52
CA ARG A 517 -16.44 28.86 17.74
C ARG A 517 -17.58 28.19 18.50
N ARG A 518 -17.97 26.97 18.14
CA ARG A 518 -19.05 26.23 18.82
C ARG A 518 -18.71 25.96 20.28
N ILE A 519 -17.47 25.55 20.55
CA ILE A 519 -16.98 25.30 21.90
C ILE A 519 -16.98 26.59 22.73
N THR A 520 -16.49 27.69 22.16
CA THR A 520 -16.48 29.01 22.82
C THR A 520 -17.89 29.48 23.19
N VAL A 521 -18.87 29.28 22.30
CA VAL A 521 -20.28 29.61 22.57
C VAL A 521 -20.84 28.72 23.68
N LEU A 522 -20.57 27.42 23.65
CA LEU A 522 -21.02 26.49 24.68
C LEU A 522 -20.42 26.84 26.05
N TYR A 523 -19.13 27.15 26.12
CA TYR A 523 -18.46 27.60 27.32
C TYR A 523 -19.10 28.87 27.89
N SER A 524 -19.42 29.83 27.01
CA SER A 524 -20.06 31.07 27.42
C SER A 524 -21.43 30.86 28.05
N LEU A 525 -22.16 29.84 27.59
CA LEU A 525 -23.45 29.44 28.17
C LEU A 525 -23.29 28.72 29.52
N VAL A 526 -22.24 27.91 29.70
CA VAL A 526 -22.03 27.10 30.91
C VAL A 526 -21.42 27.92 32.05
N GLN A 527 -20.43 28.77 31.77
CA GLN A 527 -19.72 29.55 32.79
C GLN A 527 -20.25 30.98 32.97
N GLY A 528 -21.19 31.42 32.13
CA GLY A 528 -21.76 32.78 32.19
C GLY A 528 -20.76 33.89 31.83
N GLN A 529 -19.57 33.56 31.34
CA GLN A 529 -18.62 34.51 30.76
C GLN A 529 -18.91 34.70 29.27
N GLN A 530 -18.91 35.94 28.78
CA GLN A 530 -19.04 36.21 27.34
C GLN A 530 -17.66 36.10 26.68
N LEU A 531 -17.28 34.91 26.23
CA LEU A 531 -16.07 34.73 25.44
C LEU A 531 -16.31 35.16 23.99
N ASN A 532 -15.32 35.80 23.37
CA ASN A 532 -15.42 36.22 21.97
C ASN A 532 -15.26 35.00 21.04
N PRO A 533 -16.22 34.72 20.14
CA PRO A 533 -16.11 33.63 19.16
C PRO A 533 -15.07 33.89 18.05
N TYR A 534 -14.49 35.09 17.99
CA TYR A 534 -13.53 35.52 16.98
C TYR A 534 -12.18 35.89 17.59
N LEU A 535 -11.12 35.74 16.79
CA LEU A 535 -9.81 36.34 17.05
C LEU A 535 -9.91 37.83 16.70
N ARG A 536 -10.18 38.66 17.71
CA ARG A 536 -10.38 40.11 17.51
C ARG A 536 -9.06 40.88 17.60
N LEU A 537 -8.67 41.50 16.49
CA LEU A 537 -7.54 42.42 16.42
C LEU A 537 -8.05 43.84 16.24
N LYS A 538 -7.85 44.68 17.26
CA LYS A 538 -8.12 46.12 17.18
C LYS A 538 -6.78 46.84 16.98
N VAL A 539 -6.59 47.46 15.83
CA VAL A 539 -5.30 48.02 15.40
C VAL A 539 -5.45 49.43 14.82
N ARG A 540 -4.40 50.24 14.86
CA ARG A 540 -4.35 51.55 14.19
C ARG A 540 -3.68 51.43 12.83
N ARG A 541 -4.17 52.15 11.82
CA ARG A 541 -3.63 52.12 10.44
C ARG A 541 -2.16 52.52 10.34
N ASP A 542 -1.71 53.42 11.21
CA ASP A 542 -0.34 53.92 11.18
C ASP A 542 0.65 53.05 11.98
N HIS A 543 0.16 52.03 12.70
CA HIS A 543 0.96 51.18 13.60
C HIS A 543 0.49 49.71 13.52
N ILE A 544 0.21 49.22 12.30
CA ILE A 544 -0.48 47.94 12.10
C ILE A 544 0.36 46.78 12.61
N ILE A 545 1.66 46.76 12.30
CA ILE A 545 2.58 45.71 12.72
C ILE A 545 2.73 45.70 14.24
N ASP A 546 3.04 46.84 14.85
CA ASP A 546 3.25 46.96 16.30
C ASP A 546 2.00 46.55 17.10
N ASP A 547 0.83 47.10 16.74
CA ASP A 547 -0.42 46.81 17.44
C ASP A 547 -0.83 45.34 17.25
N ALA A 548 -0.62 44.77 16.06
CA ALA A 548 -0.91 43.37 15.78
C ALA A 548 0.00 42.43 16.57
N LEU A 549 1.31 42.71 16.61
CA LEU A 549 2.28 41.90 17.38
C LEU A 549 1.91 41.89 18.86
N VAL A 550 1.78 43.06 19.49
CA VAL A 550 1.40 43.16 20.92
C VAL A 550 0.11 42.41 21.19
N ARG A 551 -0.90 42.57 20.31
CA ARG A 551 -2.20 41.93 20.53
C ARG A 551 -2.14 40.41 20.38
N LEU A 552 -1.45 39.91 19.35
CA LEU A 552 -1.28 38.48 19.11
C LEU A 552 -0.46 37.83 20.23
N GLU A 553 0.57 38.51 20.74
CA GLU A 553 1.40 38.03 21.85
C GLU A 553 0.61 37.89 23.14
N MET A 554 -0.21 38.91 23.49
CA MET A 554 -1.12 38.84 24.63
C MET A 554 -2.10 37.67 24.52
N ILE A 555 -2.67 37.45 23.34
CA ILE A 555 -3.64 36.37 23.10
C ILE A 555 -2.94 35.01 23.20
N ALA A 556 -1.74 34.89 22.63
CA ALA A 556 -0.92 33.68 22.72
C ALA A 556 -0.58 33.34 24.18
N MET A 557 -0.29 34.33 25.03
CA MET A 557 -0.02 34.12 26.45
C MET A 557 -1.26 33.73 27.27
N GLU A 558 -2.43 34.29 26.95
CA GLU A 558 -3.67 34.02 27.68
C GLU A 558 -4.29 32.67 27.30
N ASN A 559 -4.49 32.44 26.00
CA ASN A 559 -5.01 31.19 25.46
C ASN A 559 -4.57 31.01 24.00
N PRO A 560 -3.52 30.22 23.72
CA PRO A 560 -3.05 29.96 22.36
C PRO A 560 -4.12 29.39 21.40
N ALA A 561 -5.17 28.74 21.92
CA ALA A 561 -6.25 28.21 21.10
C ALA A 561 -7.05 29.31 20.37
N ASP A 562 -7.09 30.52 20.93
CA ASP A 562 -7.80 31.66 20.34
C ASP A 562 -7.23 32.08 18.98
N LEU A 563 -5.94 31.82 18.73
CA LEU A 563 -5.28 32.06 17.43
C LEU A 563 -5.88 31.20 16.30
N LYS A 564 -6.64 30.15 16.63
CA LYS A 564 -7.30 29.25 15.67
C LYS A 564 -8.75 29.65 15.39
N LYS A 565 -9.26 30.71 16.04
CA LYS A 565 -10.58 31.28 15.77
C LYS A 565 -10.57 32.10 14.49
N GLN A 566 -11.76 32.41 13.97
CA GLN A 566 -11.90 33.29 12.81
C GLN A 566 -11.41 34.70 13.14
N LEU A 567 -10.53 35.24 12.30
CA LEU A 567 -10.03 36.62 12.40
C LEU A 567 -11.19 37.62 12.24
N TYR A 568 -11.17 38.64 13.09
CA TYR A 568 -12.07 39.78 13.03
C TYR A 568 -11.25 41.05 13.30
N VAL A 569 -11.11 41.91 12.30
CA VAL A 569 -10.28 43.12 12.41
C VAL A 569 -11.13 44.35 12.63
N GLU A 570 -10.67 45.23 13.51
CA GLU A 570 -11.24 46.55 13.75
C GLU A 570 -10.16 47.63 13.69
N PHE A 571 -10.30 48.58 12.76
CA PHE A 571 -9.46 49.76 12.76
C PHE A 571 -9.95 50.77 13.81
N GLU A 572 -9.04 51.23 14.67
CA GLU A 572 -9.38 52.15 15.74
C GLU A 572 -9.95 53.47 15.20
N GLY A 573 -11.13 53.84 15.68
CA GLY A 573 -11.81 55.07 15.27
C GLY A 573 -12.67 54.92 14.01
N GLU A 574 -12.71 53.75 13.39
CA GLU A 574 -13.50 53.48 12.18
C GLU A 574 -14.77 52.69 12.51
N GLN A 575 -15.88 53.05 11.86
CA GLN A 575 -17.12 52.28 11.94
C GLN A 575 -17.15 51.28 10.78
N GLY A 576 -17.13 49.99 11.10
CA GLY A 576 -17.25 48.91 10.14
C GLY A 576 -17.50 47.59 10.84
N VAL A 577 -18.26 46.71 10.21
CA VAL A 577 -18.40 45.31 10.63
C VAL A 577 -17.54 44.48 9.70
N ASP A 578 -16.62 43.69 10.24
CA ASP A 578 -15.78 42.83 9.41
C ASP A 578 -16.57 41.61 8.92
N GLU A 579 -16.98 41.66 7.66
CA GLU A 579 -17.53 40.52 6.90
C GLU A 579 -16.45 39.84 6.02
N GLY A 580 -15.17 40.11 6.29
CA GLY A 580 -14.00 39.62 5.58
C GLY A 580 -13.27 40.69 4.77
N GLY A 581 -13.93 41.81 4.45
CA GLY A 581 -13.33 42.93 3.72
C GLY A 581 -12.24 43.65 4.52
N VAL A 582 -12.48 43.89 5.81
CA VAL A 582 -11.53 44.58 6.70
C VAL A 582 -10.35 43.67 7.01
N SER A 583 -10.61 42.37 7.25
CA SER A 583 -9.56 41.36 7.36
C SER A 583 -8.66 41.29 6.11
N LYS A 584 -9.25 41.37 4.90
CA LYS A 584 -8.48 41.38 3.65
C LYS A 584 -7.58 42.62 3.56
N GLU A 585 -8.13 43.79 3.87
CA GLU A 585 -7.38 45.05 3.88
C GLU A 585 -6.22 44.98 4.88
N PHE A 586 -6.46 44.47 6.09
CA PHE A 586 -5.41 44.25 7.09
C PHE A 586 -4.24 43.42 6.54
N PHE A 587 -4.52 42.28 5.91
CA PHE A 587 -3.45 41.47 5.31
C PHE A 587 -2.73 42.19 4.17
N GLN A 588 -3.42 43.00 3.36
CA GLN A 588 -2.76 43.78 2.31
C GLN A 588 -1.77 44.79 2.89
N LEU A 589 -2.16 45.52 3.94
CA LEU A 589 -1.30 46.50 4.60
C LEU A 589 -0.11 45.84 5.30
N VAL A 590 -0.34 44.73 6.02
CA VAL A 590 0.73 43.96 6.66
C VAL A 590 1.73 43.43 5.64
N VAL A 591 1.27 42.86 4.52
CA VAL A 591 2.14 42.35 3.46
C VAL A 591 2.92 43.49 2.80
N GLU A 592 2.27 44.62 2.50
CA GLU A 592 2.93 45.80 1.94
C GLU A 592 4.04 46.32 2.86
N GLU A 593 3.80 46.36 4.17
CA GLU A 593 4.74 46.87 5.16
C GLU A 593 5.90 45.90 5.42
N ILE A 594 5.64 44.59 5.56
CA ILE A 594 6.67 43.57 5.81
C ILE A 594 7.61 43.36 4.61
N PHE A 595 7.10 43.50 3.38
CA PHE A 595 7.91 43.39 2.17
C PHE A 595 8.46 44.73 1.70
N ASN A 596 8.24 45.82 2.44
CA ASN A 596 8.86 47.10 2.17
C ASN A 596 10.39 47.00 2.34
N PRO A 597 11.21 47.34 1.34
CA PRO A 597 12.67 47.35 1.47
C PRO A 597 13.19 48.15 2.68
N ASP A 598 12.45 49.16 3.13
CA ASP A 598 12.80 50.00 4.29
C ASP A 598 12.81 49.22 5.62
N ILE A 599 11.97 48.19 5.77
CA ILE A 599 11.94 47.34 6.98
C ILE A 599 13.11 46.35 7.00
N GLY A 600 13.67 46.04 5.84
CA GLY A 600 14.87 45.21 5.71
C GLY A 600 14.70 43.73 6.07
N MET A 601 13.47 43.22 6.24
CA MET A 601 13.24 41.79 6.54
C MET A 601 13.47 40.87 5.34
N PHE A 602 13.14 41.35 4.13
CA PHE A 602 13.23 40.59 2.88
C PHE A 602 13.96 41.38 1.81
N THR A 603 14.64 40.66 0.91
CA THR A 603 15.25 41.21 -0.32
C THR A 603 14.46 40.75 -1.54
N TYR A 604 14.20 41.67 -2.47
CA TYR A 604 13.52 41.37 -3.72
C TYR A 604 14.52 41.01 -4.83
N ASP A 605 14.34 39.86 -5.48
CA ASP A 605 15.10 39.48 -6.68
C ASP A 605 14.30 39.86 -7.94
N GLU A 606 14.78 40.88 -8.65
CA GLU A 606 14.15 41.37 -9.89
C GLU A 606 14.03 40.29 -10.98
N ARG A 607 14.94 39.31 -11.00
CA ARG A 607 14.96 38.27 -12.04
C ARG A 607 13.87 37.24 -11.84
N THR A 608 13.68 36.78 -10.60
CA THR A 608 12.67 35.76 -10.27
C THR A 608 11.33 36.39 -9.88
N ARG A 609 11.32 37.68 -9.57
CA ARG A 609 10.19 38.42 -8.99
C ARG A 609 9.71 37.84 -7.66
N MET A 610 10.64 37.30 -6.89
CA MET A 610 10.40 36.67 -5.59
C MET A 610 11.14 37.43 -4.50
N PHE A 611 10.65 37.30 -3.27
CA PHE A 611 11.34 37.77 -2.07
C PHE A 611 12.12 36.63 -1.41
N TRP A 612 13.26 36.96 -0.80
CA TRP A 612 14.06 36.06 0.01
C TRP A 612 14.37 36.71 1.36
N PHE A 613 14.57 35.91 2.41
CA PHE A 613 14.95 36.41 3.73
C PHE A 613 16.25 37.21 3.67
N ASN A 614 16.26 38.41 4.26
CA ASN A 614 17.48 39.20 4.34
C ASN A 614 18.41 38.63 5.41
N SER A 615 19.57 38.11 5.00
CA SER A 615 20.59 37.57 5.90
C SER A 615 21.22 38.63 6.84
N SER A 616 20.99 39.92 6.56
CA SER A 616 21.48 41.05 7.34
C SER A 616 20.38 41.75 8.15
N SER A 617 19.23 41.10 8.37
CA SER A 617 18.19 41.64 9.26
C SER A 617 18.75 41.75 10.68
N PHE A 618 18.77 42.97 11.22
CA PHE A 618 19.63 43.38 12.35
C PHE A 618 19.11 43.00 13.75
N GLU A 619 17.98 42.32 13.88
CA GLU A 619 17.38 41.96 15.18
C GLU A 619 17.84 40.59 15.74
N ASN A 620 18.78 39.89 15.10
CA ASN A 620 19.30 38.59 15.57
C ASN A 620 20.37 38.67 16.71
N GLU A 621 20.64 39.85 17.29
CA GLU A 621 21.58 40.03 18.42
C GLU A 621 20.88 40.35 19.76
N GLY A 622 19.76 39.68 20.05
CA GLY A 622 19.04 39.76 21.34
C GLY A 622 19.26 38.56 22.25
#